data_AF-A0A494ZVB5-F1
#
_entry.id   AF-A0A494ZVB5-F1
#
_cell.length_a   1.000
_cell.length_b   1.000
_cell.length_c   1.000
_cell.angle_alpha   90.00
_cell.angle_beta   90.00
_cell.angle_gamma   90.00
#
_symmetry.space_group_name_H-M   'P 1'
#
loop_
_entity.id
_entity.type
_entity.pdbx_description
1 polymer ?
#
loop_
_entity_poly.entity_id
_entity_poly.type
_entity_poly.pdbx_seq_one_letter_code
_entity_poly.pdbx_strand_id
1 'polypeptide(L)'
;MKNQDWERFGEDIKRSVQDAVDSGDFSRLNQTITNTVNGAADAFADTMRNVGDRVNQNRRPRYGETFYGMPQYEKKTQQKRANSQEGQVNNRYSTGGFVTPTKPMLYRSTSAAKVGAIVMSVCGYMMSGFNFLVCISAVIALVVGVSNKAGVLAVAIIFGILGIATTLIGVAGTKKIGGIKRFRQYLQTMGGKEYCDIRKLAEYVGKNEKYVLKDIKNMIRRGWFIQGHLDTQEKCLISSHDAYRQYTDMMEQQQEQKDTLERQQKAAEEERKKKEEKGLTPEVQEIVEAGEEYIRKIHESNDAIPGEEISAKISRMEMLVDKIFDRVEENPETVGDLHRLMNYYLPTTVKLLEAYEELDRQPIQGDNILSSKDEIEKTLDTLNVAFEKLLDAMFQDTAWDVASDISVLKTMLAQEGLTEDGLKK
;
A
#
# COMPACT_ATOMS: atom_id res chain seq x y z
N MET A 1 4.94 19.26 -36.19
CA MET A 1 6.05 19.65 -37.08
C MET A 1 6.71 20.93 -36.57
N LYS A 2 7.12 20.99 -35.29
CA LYS A 2 7.58 22.23 -34.63
C LYS A 2 8.87 22.08 -33.80
N ASN A 3 9.34 20.84 -33.56
CA ASN A 3 10.60 20.51 -32.86
C ASN A 3 11.75 20.09 -33.80
N GLN A 4 11.48 19.96 -35.10
CA GLN A 4 12.43 19.38 -36.06
C GLN A 4 13.58 20.32 -36.44
N ASP A 5 13.38 21.64 -36.37
CA ASP A 5 14.39 22.60 -36.81
C ASP A 5 15.51 22.78 -35.77
N TRP A 6 15.18 22.66 -34.47
CA TRP A 6 16.17 22.67 -33.39
C TRP A 6 16.92 21.33 -33.25
N GLU A 7 16.28 20.21 -33.57
CA GLU A 7 16.96 18.90 -33.65
C GLU A 7 17.96 18.86 -34.81
N ARG A 8 17.56 19.37 -35.98
CA ARG A 8 18.47 19.52 -37.13
C ARG A 8 19.66 20.41 -36.79
N PHE A 9 19.41 21.51 -36.08
CA PHE A 9 20.45 22.40 -35.59
C PHE A 9 21.50 21.66 -34.73
N GLY A 10 21.06 20.93 -33.70
CA GLY A 10 21.97 20.17 -32.83
C GLY A 10 22.72 19.04 -33.57
N GLU A 11 22.07 18.36 -34.52
CA GLU A 11 22.73 17.36 -35.36
C GLU A 11 23.78 17.96 -36.31
N ASP A 12 23.48 19.12 -36.89
CA ASP A 12 24.38 19.83 -37.79
C ASP A 12 25.62 20.36 -37.06
N ILE A 13 25.47 20.87 -35.83
CA ILE A 13 26.62 21.23 -34.97
C ILE A 13 27.42 19.99 -34.65
N LYS A 14 26.79 18.92 -34.14
CA LYS A 14 27.47 17.69 -33.75
C LYS A 14 28.28 17.10 -34.91
N ARG A 15 27.69 17.04 -36.11
CA ARG A 15 28.38 16.58 -37.32
C ARG A 15 29.54 17.49 -37.68
N SER A 16 29.32 18.81 -37.69
CA SER A 16 30.38 19.77 -38.05
C SER A 16 31.57 19.73 -37.09
N VAL A 17 31.29 19.59 -35.79
CA VAL A 17 32.32 19.44 -34.75
C VAL A 17 33.04 18.10 -34.91
N GLN A 18 32.31 17.00 -35.12
CA GLN A 18 32.91 15.69 -35.31
C GLN A 18 33.79 15.64 -36.57
N ASP A 19 33.31 16.19 -37.68
CA ASP A 19 34.07 16.26 -38.94
C ASP A 19 35.32 17.13 -38.78
N ALA A 20 35.24 18.25 -38.05
CA ALA A 20 36.39 19.12 -37.78
C ALA A 20 37.44 18.45 -36.87
N VAL A 21 37.00 17.74 -35.83
CA VAL A 21 37.88 16.97 -34.94
C VAL A 21 38.55 15.81 -35.68
N ASP A 22 37.78 15.05 -36.47
CA ASP A 22 38.30 13.89 -37.21
C ASP A 22 39.26 14.28 -38.35
N SER A 23 39.03 15.44 -38.96
CA SER A 23 39.87 15.96 -40.06
C SER A 23 41.02 16.86 -39.59
N GLY A 24 40.94 17.41 -38.37
CA GLY A 24 41.84 18.43 -37.87
C GLY A 24 41.71 19.80 -38.58
N ASP A 25 40.65 20.00 -39.38
CA ASP A 25 40.38 21.24 -40.11
C ASP A 25 39.13 21.94 -39.54
N PHE A 26 39.36 23.05 -38.86
CA PHE A 26 38.31 23.84 -38.22
C PHE A 26 37.81 25.00 -39.08
N SER A 27 38.36 25.18 -40.31
CA SER A 27 38.25 26.40 -41.15
C SER A 27 36.82 26.85 -41.49
N ARG A 28 35.86 25.94 -41.34
CA ARG A 28 34.44 26.14 -41.68
C ARG A 28 33.52 26.00 -40.48
N LEU A 29 34.06 25.68 -39.31
CA LEU A 29 33.28 25.34 -38.13
C LEU A 29 32.41 26.52 -37.70
N ASN A 30 33.01 27.69 -37.47
CA ASN A 30 32.28 28.86 -36.99
C ASN A 30 31.23 29.37 -38.00
N GLN A 31 31.54 29.37 -39.30
CA GLN A 31 30.59 29.81 -40.34
C GLN A 31 29.36 28.89 -40.41
N THR A 32 29.59 27.58 -40.31
CA THR A 32 28.51 26.58 -40.36
C THR A 32 27.62 26.74 -39.14
N ILE A 33 28.21 26.85 -37.94
CA ILE A 33 27.46 26.99 -36.69
C ILE A 33 26.70 28.32 -36.63
N THR A 34 27.33 29.44 -37.02
CA THR A 34 26.69 30.77 -37.04
C THR A 34 25.44 30.82 -37.94
N ASN A 35 25.51 30.23 -39.13
CA ASN A 35 24.39 30.23 -40.08
C ASN A 35 23.21 29.40 -39.56
N THR A 36 23.49 28.29 -38.87
CA THR A 36 22.44 27.43 -38.32
C THR A 36 21.83 28.04 -37.04
N VAL A 37 22.61 28.72 -36.19
CA VAL A 37 22.13 29.42 -34.98
C VAL A 37 21.13 30.51 -35.32
N ASN A 38 21.42 31.33 -36.33
CA ASN A 38 20.55 32.43 -36.71
C ASN A 38 19.22 31.94 -37.31
N GLY A 39 19.23 30.86 -38.10
CA GLY A 39 18.01 30.27 -38.65
C GLY A 39 17.14 29.54 -37.61
N ALA A 40 17.76 28.92 -36.61
CA ALA A 40 17.05 28.15 -35.59
C ALA A 40 16.45 29.04 -34.48
N ALA A 41 17.09 30.15 -34.15
CA ALA A 41 16.59 31.10 -33.13
C ALA A 41 15.30 31.82 -33.56
N ASP A 42 15.17 32.16 -34.84
CA ASP A 42 13.98 32.87 -35.36
C ASP A 42 12.76 31.95 -35.47
N ALA A 43 12.95 30.66 -35.80
CA ALA A 43 11.87 29.68 -35.93
C ALA A 43 11.26 29.25 -34.57
N PHE A 44 12.08 29.26 -33.51
CA PHE A 44 11.66 28.91 -32.15
C PHE A 44 10.76 30.00 -31.54
N ALA A 45 11.08 31.27 -31.75
CA ALA A 45 10.28 32.42 -31.28
C ALA A 45 8.86 32.46 -31.89
N ASP A 46 8.70 32.08 -33.16
CA ASP A 46 7.38 32.03 -33.84
C ASP A 46 6.52 30.83 -33.44
N THR A 47 7.14 29.78 -32.88
CA THR A 47 6.47 28.55 -32.46
C THR A 47 5.74 28.71 -31.13
N MET A 48 6.35 29.40 -30.16
CA MET A 48 5.82 29.70 -28.83
C MET A 48 4.55 30.56 -28.89
N ARG A 49 4.45 31.50 -29.85
CA ARG A 49 3.24 32.34 -30.06
C ARG A 49 1.96 31.56 -30.38
N ASN A 50 2.05 30.31 -30.86
CA ASN A 50 0.92 29.56 -31.42
C ASN A 50 0.45 28.37 -30.54
N VAL A 51 0.98 28.20 -29.33
CA VAL A 51 0.64 27.08 -28.42
C VAL A 51 -0.49 27.43 -27.46
N GLY A 52 -0.75 28.72 -27.20
CA GLY A 52 -1.80 29.19 -26.28
C GLY A 52 -3.25 28.82 -26.67
N ASP A 53 -3.53 28.48 -27.93
CA ASP A 53 -4.90 28.29 -28.43
C ASP A 53 -5.44 26.84 -28.40
N ARG A 54 -4.69 25.84 -27.90
CA ARG A 54 -5.06 24.41 -28.07
C ARG A 54 -5.37 23.60 -26.80
N VAL A 55 -5.46 24.20 -25.62
CA VAL A 55 -5.82 23.50 -24.39
C VAL A 55 -7.27 23.81 -23.97
N ASN A 56 -8.26 23.43 -24.78
CA ASN A 56 -9.67 23.44 -24.33
C ASN A 56 -10.58 22.41 -24.99
N GLN A 57 -10.11 21.17 -25.21
CA GLN A 57 -11.03 20.09 -25.58
C GLN A 57 -10.44 18.71 -25.29
N ASN A 58 -10.73 18.18 -24.08
CA ASN A 58 -11.20 16.80 -23.85
C ASN A 58 -10.94 16.36 -22.40
N ARG A 59 -11.98 16.43 -21.57
CA ARG A 59 -12.11 15.60 -20.37
C ARG A 59 -13.45 14.87 -20.38
N ARG A 60 -13.42 13.54 -20.41
CA ARG A 60 -14.52 12.66 -19.94
C ARG A 60 -13.91 11.49 -19.19
N PRO A 61 -14.37 11.16 -17.96
CA PRO A 61 -13.95 9.93 -17.27
C PRO A 61 -14.94 8.78 -17.49
N ARG A 62 -14.40 7.56 -17.61
CA ARG A 62 -15.12 6.28 -17.69
C ARG A 62 -14.89 5.52 -16.37
N TYR A 63 -15.97 5.05 -15.75
CA TYR A 63 -16.00 4.33 -14.47
C TYR A 63 -16.00 2.79 -14.66
N GLY A 64 -15.41 2.07 -13.70
CA GLY A 64 -15.45 0.60 -13.51
C GLY A 64 -14.10 0.10 -12.96
N GLU A 65 -13.95 -0.89 -12.08
CA GLU A 65 -14.85 -1.81 -11.38
C GLU A 65 -14.05 -2.43 -10.20
N THR A 66 -14.75 -2.95 -9.18
CA THR A 66 -14.24 -3.47 -7.90
C THR A 66 -13.64 -4.89 -8.01
N PHE A 67 -12.52 -5.18 -7.33
CA PHE A 67 -12.13 -6.56 -6.99
C PHE A 67 -11.35 -6.64 -5.66
N TYR A 68 -11.91 -7.34 -4.66
CA TYR A 68 -11.23 -7.71 -3.41
C TYR A 68 -10.57 -9.08 -3.57
N GLY A 69 -9.23 -9.11 -3.58
CA GLY A 69 -8.42 -10.32 -3.47
C GLY A 69 -7.61 -10.31 -2.17
N MET A 70 -7.76 -11.34 -1.33
CA MET A 70 -6.94 -11.56 -0.13
C MET A 70 -5.58 -12.17 -0.50
N PRO A 71 -4.44 -11.64 -0.01
CA PRO A 71 -3.16 -12.34 -0.13
C PRO A 71 -3.05 -13.46 0.92
N GLN A 72 -2.76 -14.67 0.46
CA GLN A 72 -2.14 -15.71 1.28
C GLN A 72 -0.67 -15.34 1.49
N TYR A 73 -0.18 -15.40 2.74
CA TYR A 73 1.25 -15.34 3.00
C TYR A 73 1.78 -16.58 3.70
N GLU A 74 2.85 -17.07 3.10
CA GLU A 74 3.61 -18.28 3.34
C GLU A 74 4.57 -18.08 4.53
N LYS A 75 4.65 -19.05 5.43
CA LYS A 75 5.53 -18.99 6.62
C LYS A 75 6.95 -19.37 6.23
N LYS A 76 7.88 -18.39 6.24
CA LYS A 76 9.31 -18.66 6.44
C LYS A 76 9.64 -18.63 7.93
N THR A 77 9.99 -19.80 8.45
CA THR A 77 10.43 -20.03 9.82
C THR A 77 11.86 -19.51 10.00
N GLN A 78 12.05 -18.48 10.83
CA GLN A 78 13.37 -18.16 11.39
C GLN A 78 13.40 -18.51 12.86
N GLN A 79 14.29 -19.46 13.14
CA GLN A 79 14.62 -20.07 14.41
C GLN A 79 15.45 -19.08 15.23
N LYS A 80 14.98 -18.65 16.40
CA LYS A 80 15.82 -18.06 17.44
C LYS A 80 15.64 -18.80 18.74
N ARG A 81 16.67 -19.60 19.05
CA ARG A 81 16.97 -20.15 20.37
C ARG A 81 17.29 -19.00 21.33
N ALA A 82 16.73 -19.04 22.52
CA ALA A 82 17.30 -18.38 23.69
C ALA A 82 17.19 -19.33 24.88
N ASN A 83 18.36 -19.70 25.39
CA ASN A 83 18.60 -20.49 26.59
C ASN A 83 17.88 -19.90 27.80
N SER A 84 17.40 -20.76 28.69
CA SER A 84 17.24 -20.40 30.10
C SER A 84 17.88 -21.51 30.93
N GLN A 85 18.94 -21.10 31.62
CA GLN A 85 19.85 -21.90 32.42
C GLN A 85 19.12 -22.56 33.60
N GLU A 86 19.47 -23.83 33.82
CA GLU A 86 19.23 -24.55 35.07
C GLU A 86 19.96 -23.84 36.22
N GLY A 87 19.19 -23.26 37.14
CA GLY A 87 19.65 -22.86 38.46
C GLY A 87 19.20 -23.89 39.49
N GLN A 88 20.10 -24.80 39.86
CA GLN A 88 19.96 -25.64 41.04
C GLN A 88 19.89 -24.78 42.31
N VAL A 89 18.85 -24.95 43.13
CA VAL A 89 18.89 -24.50 44.53
C VAL A 89 18.27 -25.55 45.45
N ASN A 90 19.18 -26.19 46.18
CA ASN A 90 19.13 -26.81 47.50
C ASN A 90 17.81 -27.30 48.10
N ASN A 91 17.84 -28.60 48.39
CA ASN A 91 16.97 -29.37 49.25
C ASN A 91 17.22 -29.00 50.74
N ARG A 92 16.23 -28.47 51.44
CA ARG A 92 16.17 -28.47 52.92
C ARG A 92 14.77 -28.84 53.38
N TYR A 93 14.74 -29.84 54.26
CA TYR A 93 13.56 -30.51 54.82
C TYR A 93 12.52 -29.53 55.39
N SER A 94 11.27 -29.67 54.94
CA SER A 94 10.09 -29.42 55.77
C SER A 94 8.93 -30.28 55.30
N THR A 95 8.50 -31.19 56.16
CA THR A 95 7.25 -31.94 56.13
C THR A 95 6.04 -31.03 55.93
N GLY A 96 5.22 -31.29 54.91
CA GLY A 96 3.94 -30.63 54.68
C GLY A 96 3.42 -30.98 53.28
N GLY A 97 2.17 -31.43 53.19
CA GLY A 97 1.63 -32.13 52.02
C GLY A 97 1.79 -31.40 50.68
N PHE A 98 2.02 -32.19 49.63
CA PHE A 98 1.86 -31.75 48.24
C PHE A 98 0.43 -31.26 48.03
N VAL A 99 0.21 -29.95 48.13
CA VAL A 99 -0.87 -29.31 47.37
C VAL A 99 -0.26 -28.99 46.01
N THR A 100 -0.38 -29.93 45.08
CA THR A 100 -0.28 -29.59 43.66
C THR A 100 -1.25 -28.44 43.40
N PRO A 101 -0.84 -27.35 42.73
CA PRO A 101 -1.79 -26.32 42.32
C PRO A 101 -2.80 -27.00 41.39
N THR A 102 -3.97 -27.35 41.92
CA THR A 102 -5.06 -27.90 41.14
C THR A 102 -5.45 -26.82 40.16
N LYS A 103 -5.13 -27.01 38.86
CA LYS A 103 -5.67 -26.16 37.80
C LYS A 103 -7.18 -26.05 38.05
N PRO A 104 -7.75 -24.82 38.10
CA PRO A 104 -9.17 -24.65 38.38
C PRO A 104 -9.95 -25.53 37.39
N MET A 105 -10.95 -26.27 37.88
CA MET A 105 -11.77 -27.10 37.00
C MET A 105 -12.43 -26.18 35.97
N LEU A 106 -11.94 -26.18 34.73
CA LEU A 106 -12.49 -25.36 33.63
C LEU A 106 -13.85 -25.90 33.14
N TYR A 107 -14.14 -27.16 33.46
CA TYR A 107 -15.27 -27.91 32.95
C TYR A 107 -16.03 -28.60 34.09
N ARG A 108 -17.36 -28.62 34.01
CA ARG A 108 -18.19 -29.33 34.98
C ARG A 108 -18.13 -30.85 34.76
N SER A 109 -17.95 -31.62 35.83
CA SER A 109 -18.06 -33.08 35.74
C SER A 109 -19.49 -33.49 35.35
N THR A 110 -19.64 -34.23 34.25
CA THR A 110 -20.96 -34.65 33.76
C THR A 110 -21.37 -36.06 34.18
N SER A 111 -20.57 -36.75 35.00
CA SER A 111 -20.81 -38.15 35.39
C SER A 111 -22.15 -38.33 36.14
N ALA A 112 -22.39 -37.55 37.20
CA ALA A 112 -23.65 -37.60 37.94
C ALA A 112 -24.85 -37.13 37.09
N ALA A 113 -24.65 -36.07 36.29
CA ALA A 113 -25.68 -35.57 35.37
C ALA A 113 -26.06 -36.60 34.29
N LYS A 114 -25.11 -37.42 33.84
CA LYS A 114 -25.34 -38.50 32.88
C LYS A 114 -26.20 -39.60 33.50
N VAL A 115 -25.86 -40.04 34.71
CA VAL A 115 -26.64 -41.08 35.42
C VAL A 115 -28.07 -40.60 35.66
N GLY A 116 -28.24 -39.37 36.17
CA GLY A 116 -29.57 -38.79 36.36
C GLY A 116 -30.38 -38.67 35.07
N ALA A 117 -29.74 -38.31 33.95
CA ALA A 117 -30.40 -38.23 32.64
C ALA A 117 -30.79 -39.61 32.08
N ILE A 118 -29.97 -40.65 32.30
CA ILE A 118 -30.28 -42.04 31.94
C ILE A 118 -31.47 -42.54 32.75
N VAL A 119 -31.46 -42.36 34.08
CA VAL A 119 -32.57 -42.75 34.95
C VAL A 119 -33.86 -42.05 34.54
N MET A 120 -33.82 -40.73 34.34
CA MET A 120 -34.96 -39.95 33.86
C MET A 120 -35.52 -40.46 32.53
N SER A 121 -34.65 -40.81 31.59
CA SER A 121 -35.05 -41.37 30.28
C SER A 121 -35.70 -42.74 30.43
N VAL A 122 -35.06 -43.67 31.14
CA VAL A 122 -35.52 -45.06 31.28
C VAL A 122 -36.81 -45.13 32.07
N CYS A 123 -36.88 -44.47 33.23
CA CYS A 123 -38.08 -44.43 34.06
C CYS A 123 -39.23 -43.73 33.35
N GLY A 124 -38.97 -42.61 32.66
CA GLY A 124 -40.00 -41.87 31.93
C GLY A 124 -40.69 -42.71 30.84
N TYR A 125 -39.90 -43.42 30.01
CA TYR A 125 -40.48 -44.29 28.97
C TYR A 125 -41.12 -45.56 29.53
N MET A 126 -40.55 -46.16 30.58
CA MET A 126 -41.12 -47.34 31.23
C MET A 126 -42.48 -47.02 31.86
N MET A 127 -42.57 -45.91 32.61
CA MET A 127 -43.82 -45.46 33.19
C MET A 127 -44.83 -45.04 32.12
N SER A 128 -44.38 -44.39 31.05
CA SER A 128 -45.23 -44.05 29.91
C SER A 128 -45.88 -45.29 29.30
N GLY A 129 -45.08 -46.33 29.01
CA GLY A 129 -45.60 -47.59 28.46
C GLY A 129 -46.67 -48.22 29.34
N PHE A 130 -46.43 -48.28 30.65
CA PHE A 130 -47.41 -48.78 31.62
C PHE A 130 -48.70 -47.95 31.63
N ASN A 131 -48.58 -46.60 31.68
CA ASN A 131 -49.74 -45.71 31.68
C ASN A 131 -50.56 -45.83 30.39
N PHE A 132 -49.92 -45.93 29.22
CA PHE A 132 -50.63 -46.14 27.96
C PHE A 132 -51.31 -47.50 27.88
N LEU A 133 -50.72 -48.58 28.42
CA LEU A 133 -51.36 -49.89 28.47
C LEU A 133 -52.64 -49.87 29.32
N VAL A 134 -52.62 -49.20 30.49
CA VAL A 134 -53.81 -49.02 31.34
C VAL A 134 -54.85 -48.13 30.66
N CYS A 135 -54.42 -47.08 29.97
CA CYS A 135 -55.33 -46.22 29.19
C CYS A 135 -56.01 -46.99 28.05
N ILE A 136 -55.26 -47.82 27.30
CA ILE A 136 -55.79 -48.62 26.20
C ILE A 136 -56.76 -49.68 26.73
N SER A 137 -56.44 -50.35 27.83
CA SER A 137 -57.35 -51.34 28.43
C SER A 137 -58.66 -50.71 28.91
N ALA A 138 -58.61 -49.50 29.48
CA ALA A 138 -59.80 -48.74 29.85
C ALA A 138 -60.64 -48.35 28.62
N VAL A 139 -60.01 -47.94 27.52
CA VAL A 139 -60.71 -47.64 26.26
C VAL A 139 -61.37 -48.89 25.67
N ILE A 140 -60.69 -50.03 25.66
CA ILE A 140 -61.28 -51.31 25.21
C ILE A 140 -62.49 -51.69 26.08
N ALA A 141 -62.40 -51.52 27.41
CA ALA A 141 -63.51 -51.80 28.31
C ALA A 141 -64.75 -50.92 28.04
N LEU A 142 -64.56 -49.67 27.62
CA LEU A 142 -65.67 -48.80 27.19
C LEU A 142 -66.35 -49.31 25.92
N VAL A 143 -65.59 -49.85 24.96
CA VAL A 143 -66.12 -50.42 23.70
C VAL A 143 -66.90 -51.70 23.96
N VAL A 144 -66.42 -52.57 24.86
CA VAL A 144 -67.07 -53.85 25.22
C VAL A 144 -68.34 -53.64 26.07
N GLY A 145 -68.56 -52.44 26.61
CA GLY A 145 -69.84 -52.07 27.22
C GLY A 145 -69.97 -52.41 28.71
N VAL A 146 -68.92 -52.17 29.50
CA VAL A 146 -68.96 -52.32 30.97
C VAL A 146 -70.01 -51.43 31.66
N SER A 147 -70.56 -51.91 32.78
CA SER A 147 -71.68 -51.26 33.50
C SER A 147 -71.34 -49.87 34.07
N ASN A 148 -70.09 -49.63 34.50
CA ASN A 148 -69.65 -48.35 35.05
C ASN A 148 -68.79 -47.54 34.05
N LYS A 149 -69.42 -46.96 33.03
CA LYS A 149 -68.72 -46.20 31.98
C LYS A 149 -68.03 -44.94 32.49
N ALA A 150 -68.62 -44.24 33.47
CA ALA A 150 -68.05 -43.00 34.02
C ALA A 150 -66.73 -43.26 34.77
N GLY A 151 -66.68 -44.32 35.59
CA GLY A 151 -65.45 -44.71 36.29
C GLY A 151 -64.32 -45.10 35.34
N VAL A 152 -64.63 -45.88 34.30
CA VAL A 152 -63.63 -46.31 33.31
C VAL A 152 -63.14 -45.15 32.45
N LEU A 153 -64.01 -44.21 32.08
CA LEU A 153 -63.62 -42.99 31.39
C LEU A 153 -62.67 -42.13 32.25
N ALA A 154 -62.93 -41.99 33.55
CA ALA A 154 -62.05 -41.26 34.46
C ALA A 154 -60.65 -41.90 34.54
N VAL A 155 -60.58 -43.24 34.63
CA VAL A 155 -59.30 -43.98 34.60
C VAL A 155 -58.56 -43.75 33.28
N ALA A 156 -59.24 -43.84 32.14
CA ALA A 156 -58.62 -43.60 30.84
C ALA A 156 -58.01 -42.18 30.75
N ILE A 157 -58.73 -41.16 31.22
CA ILE A 157 -58.25 -39.76 31.20
C ILE A 157 -57.02 -39.59 32.11
N ILE A 158 -57.08 -40.09 33.35
CA ILE A 158 -55.98 -39.93 34.32
C ILE A 158 -54.71 -40.59 33.80
N PHE A 159 -54.79 -41.85 33.37
CA PHE A 159 -53.63 -42.58 32.86
C PHE A 159 -53.17 -42.07 31.49
N GLY A 160 -54.06 -41.50 30.67
CA GLY A 160 -53.69 -40.78 29.46
C GLY A 160 -52.83 -39.55 29.75
N ILE A 161 -53.25 -38.69 30.70
CA ILE A 161 -52.51 -37.49 31.10
C ILE A 161 -51.15 -37.87 31.73
N LEU A 162 -51.14 -38.85 32.63
CA LEU A 162 -49.90 -39.35 33.25
C LEU A 162 -48.95 -39.98 32.22
N GLY A 163 -49.49 -40.69 31.22
CA GLY A 163 -48.72 -41.23 30.09
C GLY A 163 -48.02 -40.13 29.29
N ILE A 164 -48.73 -39.04 28.99
CA ILE A 164 -48.16 -37.87 28.31
C ILE A 164 -47.07 -37.22 29.18
N ALA A 165 -47.35 -36.97 30.46
CA ALA A 165 -46.40 -36.33 31.38
C ALA A 165 -45.10 -37.15 31.53
N THR A 166 -45.20 -38.47 31.70
CA THR A 166 -44.03 -39.37 31.82
C THR A 166 -43.26 -39.50 30.50
N THR A 167 -43.95 -39.45 29.36
CA THR A 167 -43.31 -39.34 28.03
C THR A 167 -42.44 -38.09 27.93
N LEU A 168 -42.96 -36.94 28.35
CA LEU A 168 -42.21 -35.67 28.31
C LEU A 168 -40.94 -35.72 29.18
N ILE A 169 -41.02 -36.36 30.35
CA ILE A 169 -39.85 -36.60 31.22
C ILE A 169 -38.82 -37.49 30.50
N GLY A 170 -39.27 -38.58 29.86
CA GLY A 170 -38.41 -39.46 29.08
C GLY A 170 -37.67 -38.72 27.96
N VAL A 171 -38.40 -37.90 27.19
CA VAL A 171 -37.85 -37.05 26.12
C VAL A 171 -36.90 -35.98 26.66
N ALA A 172 -37.16 -35.40 27.83
CA ALA A 172 -36.23 -34.47 28.47
C ALA A 172 -34.92 -35.16 28.89
N GLY A 173 -35.01 -36.40 29.39
CA GLY A 173 -33.87 -37.26 29.71
C GLY A 173 -32.99 -37.53 28.48
N THR A 174 -33.58 -38.00 27.37
CA THR A 174 -32.84 -38.26 26.13
C THR A 174 -32.17 -37.02 25.56
N LYS A 175 -32.85 -35.86 25.58
CA LYS A 175 -32.26 -34.57 25.18
C LYS A 175 -31.04 -34.20 26.02
N LYS A 176 -31.09 -34.42 27.35
CA LYS A 176 -29.94 -34.18 28.26
C LYS A 176 -28.78 -35.13 27.96
N ILE A 177 -29.04 -36.42 27.70
CA ILE A 177 -28.00 -37.40 27.31
C ILE A 177 -27.30 -36.95 26.02
N GLY A 178 -28.07 -36.52 25.02
CA GLY A 178 -27.53 -36.02 23.75
C GLY A 178 -26.64 -34.78 23.95
N GLY A 179 -27.04 -33.85 24.81
CA GLY A 179 -26.22 -32.68 25.18
C GLY A 179 -24.91 -33.08 25.86
N ILE A 180 -24.95 -34.00 26.82
CA ILE A 180 -23.75 -34.49 27.54
C ILE A 180 -22.78 -35.18 26.57
N LYS A 181 -23.29 -35.98 25.62
CA LYS A 181 -22.47 -36.62 24.59
C LYS A 181 -21.73 -35.56 23.75
N ARG A 182 -22.43 -34.54 23.27
CA ARG A 182 -21.84 -33.45 22.48
C ARG A 182 -20.82 -32.65 23.27
N PHE A 183 -21.11 -32.32 24.52
CA PHE A 183 -20.15 -31.65 25.40
C PHE A 183 -18.84 -32.44 25.51
N ARG A 184 -18.93 -33.76 25.67
CA ARG A 184 -17.75 -34.64 25.71
C ARG A 184 -17.00 -34.67 24.38
N GLN A 185 -17.72 -34.68 23.25
CA GLN A 185 -17.12 -34.59 21.92
C GLN A 185 -16.39 -33.26 21.73
N TYR A 186 -16.97 -32.13 22.16
CA TYR A 186 -16.30 -30.83 22.12
C TYR A 186 -15.00 -30.84 22.93
N LEU A 187 -15.01 -31.37 24.15
CA LEU A 187 -13.78 -31.51 24.96
C LEU A 187 -12.72 -32.39 24.30
N GLN A 188 -13.13 -33.47 23.63
CA GLN A 188 -12.23 -34.33 22.86
C GLN A 188 -11.61 -33.58 21.66
N THR A 189 -12.40 -32.79 20.92
CA THR A 189 -11.92 -32.00 19.80
C THR A 189 -10.97 -30.89 20.23
N MET A 190 -11.18 -30.30 21.42
CA MET A 190 -10.27 -29.33 22.02
C MET A 190 -8.93 -29.96 22.40
N GLY A 191 -8.88 -31.25 22.70
CA GLY A 191 -7.63 -32.00 22.88
C GLY A 191 -6.73 -31.44 23.99
N GLY A 192 -7.33 -30.89 25.05
CA GLY A 192 -6.60 -30.24 26.15
C GLY A 192 -6.17 -28.79 25.89
N LYS A 193 -6.44 -28.25 24.71
CA LYS A 193 -6.26 -26.81 24.43
C LYS A 193 -7.37 -25.99 25.06
N GLU A 194 -7.05 -24.76 25.45
CA GLU A 194 -7.99 -23.83 26.06
C GLU A 194 -8.75 -22.96 25.05
N TYR A 195 -8.54 -23.18 23.74
CA TYR A 195 -9.26 -22.49 22.67
C TYR A 195 -9.50 -23.43 21.46
N CYS A 196 -10.61 -23.24 20.74
CA CYS A 196 -10.96 -24.03 19.56
C CYS A 196 -11.94 -23.31 18.63
N ASP A 197 -11.70 -23.40 17.31
CA ASP A 197 -12.58 -22.85 16.29
C ASP A 197 -13.92 -23.62 16.24
N ILE A 198 -15.02 -22.87 16.22
CA ILE A 198 -16.39 -23.39 16.12
C ILE A 198 -16.58 -24.24 14.87
N ARG A 199 -15.92 -23.90 13.76
CA ARG A 199 -15.93 -24.67 12.50
C ARG A 199 -15.37 -26.07 12.70
N LYS A 200 -14.23 -26.16 13.39
CA LYS A 200 -13.61 -27.44 13.73
C LYS A 200 -14.50 -28.29 14.63
N LEU A 201 -15.19 -27.67 15.59
CA LEU A 201 -16.17 -28.35 16.44
C LEU A 201 -17.39 -28.83 15.64
N ALA A 202 -17.85 -28.05 14.67
CA ALA A 202 -18.94 -28.37 13.76
C ALA A 202 -18.61 -29.55 12.84
N GLU A 203 -17.42 -29.53 12.21
CA GLU A 203 -16.91 -30.61 11.37
C GLU A 203 -16.82 -31.94 12.12
N TYR A 204 -16.23 -31.93 13.32
CA TYR A 204 -16.05 -33.15 14.10
C TYR A 204 -17.38 -33.75 14.60
N VAL A 205 -18.36 -32.91 14.95
CA VAL A 205 -19.67 -33.35 15.46
C VAL A 205 -20.68 -33.60 14.34
N GLY A 206 -20.37 -33.24 13.09
CA GLY A 206 -21.27 -33.39 11.95
C GLY A 206 -22.53 -32.52 12.06
N LYS A 207 -22.37 -31.29 12.54
CA LYS A 207 -23.46 -30.32 12.73
C LYS A 207 -23.10 -28.97 12.12
N ASN A 208 -24.11 -28.19 11.74
CA ASN A 208 -23.91 -26.84 11.25
C ASN A 208 -23.31 -25.92 12.34
N GLU A 209 -22.39 -25.02 11.97
CA GLU A 209 -21.76 -24.02 12.84
C GLU A 209 -22.76 -23.23 13.68
N LYS A 210 -23.88 -22.77 13.10
CA LYS A 210 -24.94 -22.05 13.84
C LYS A 210 -25.55 -22.90 14.95
N TYR A 211 -25.70 -24.20 14.71
CA TYR A 211 -26.19 -25.14 15.72
C TYR A 211 -25.17 -25.29 16.84
N VAL A 212 -23.89 -25.50 16.50
CA VAL A 212 -22.80 -25.67 17.46
C VAL A 212 -22.59 -24.42 18.30
N LEU A 213 -22.61 -23.24 17.69
CA LEU A 213 -22.54 -21.95 18.37
C LEU A 213 -23.69 -21.79 19.39
N LYS A 214 -24.92 -22.08 18.99
CA LYS A 214 -26.09 -22.05 19.89
C LYS A 214 -25.96 -23.06 21.04
N ASP A 215 -25.47 -24.26 20.75
CA ASP A 215 -25.28 -25.32 21.74
C ASP A 215 -24.19 -24.93 22.75
N ILE A 216 -23.07 -24.37 22.30
CA ILE A 216 -21.99 -23.86 23.15
C ILE A 216 -22.46 -22.69 24.01
N LYS A 217 -23.16 -21.70 23.45
CA LYS A 217 -23.79 -20.62 24.22
C LYS A 217 -24.71 -21.17 25.32
N ASN A 218 -25.50 -22.21 25.01
CA ASN A 218 -26.34 -22.87 26.02
C ASN A 218 -25.51 -23.58 27.10
N MET A 219 -24.40 -24.21 26.73
CA MET A 219 -23.51 -24.91 27.65
C MET A 219 -22.75 -23.94 28.57
N ILE A 220 -22.31 -22.79 28.04
CA ILE A 220 -21.73 -21.70 28.85
C ILE A 220 -22.76 -21.17 29.85
N ARG A 221 -23.97 -20.82 29.38
CA ARG A 221 -25.06 -20.34 30.27
C ARG A 221 -25.46 -21.34 31.35
N ARG A 222 -25.34 -22.65 31.07
CA ARG A 222 -25.63 -23.73 32.03
C ARG A 222 -24.44 -24.06 32.95
N GLY A 223 -23.33 -23.34 32.82
CA GLY A 223 -22.11 -23.54 33.61
C GLY A 223 -21.40 -24.86 33.32
N TRP A 224 -21.50 -25.38 32.09
CA TRP A 224 -20.76 -26.57 31.68
C TRP A 224 -19.32 -26.22 31.31
N PHE A 225 -19.15 -25.08 30.63
CA PHE A 225 -17.87 -24.37 30.53
C PHE A 225 -17.86 -23.30 31.62
N ILE A 226 -17.11 -23.52 32.70
CA ILE A 226 -17.14 -22.66 33.90
C ILE A 226 -16.55 -21.29 33.60
N GLN A 227 -15.51 -21.26 32.76
CA GLN A 227 -14.81 -20.08 32.31
C GLN A 227 -14.91 -19.91 30.78
N GLY A 228 -16.01 -20.39 30.20
CA GLY A 228 -16.20 -20.39 28.76
C GLY A 228 -16.52 -19.01 28.21
N HIS A 229 -15.73 -18.56 27.25
CA HIS A 229 -15.88 -17.32 26.49
C HIS A 229 -15.99 -17.63 25.00
N LEU A 230 -16.58 -16.70 24.27
CA LEU A 230 -16.52 -16.66 22.81
C LEU A 230 -15.72 -15.42 22.40
N ASP A 231 -14.97 -15.51 21.31
CA ASP A 231 -14.36 -14.35 20.68
C ASP A 231 -15.44 -13.37 20.16
N THR A 232 -15.02 -12.14 19.86
CA THR A 232 -15.91 -11.06 19.38
C THR A 232 -16.66 -11.44 18.09
N GLN A 233 -16.07 -12.31 17.25
CA GLN A 233 -16.69 -12.78 16.01
C GLN A 233 -17.53 -14.05 16.17
N GLU A 234 -17.59 -14.62 17.38
CA GLU A 234 -18.28 -15.88 17.69
C GLU A 234 -17.81 -17.10 16.85
N LYS A 235 -16.53 -17.10 16.48
CA LYS A 235 -15.85 -18.16 15.70
C LYS A 235 -14.94 -19.04 16.55
N CYS A 236 -14.61 -18.65 17.78
CA CYS A 236 -13.69 -19.37 18.65
C CYS A 236 -14.29 -19.53 20.05
N LEU A 237 -14.36 -20.78 20.53
CA LEU A 237 -14.64 -21.11 21.93
C LEU A 237 -13.34 -21.08 22.72
N ILE A 238 -13.32 -20.35 23.82
CA ILE A 238 -12.17 -20.25 24.74
C ILE A 238 -12.64 -20.71 26.13
N SER A 239 -11.98 -21.66 26.76
CA SER A 239 -12.47 -22.34 27.97
C SER A 239 -11.88 -21.82 29.28
N SER A 240 -11.00 -20.82 29.23
CA SER A 240 -10.28 -20.25 30.38
C SER A 240 -10.22 -18.73 30.27
N HIS A 241 -10.29 -18.03 31.41
CA HIS A 241 -10.13 -16.56 31.43
C HIS A 241 -8.73 -16.14 31.02
N ASP A 242 -7.70 -16.91 31.39
CA ASP A 242 -6.32 -16.59 31.05
C ASP A 242 -6.07 -16.73 29.56
N ALA A 243 -6.58 -17.81 28.95
CA ALA A 243 -6.55 -17.98 27.50
C ALA A 243 -7.36 -16.90 26.76
N TYR A 244 -8.47 -16.43 27.34
CA TYR A 244 -9.27 -15.36 26.76
C TYR A 244 -8.49 -14.04 26.71
N ARG A 245 -7.85 -13.65 27.82
CA ARG A 245 -6.99 -12.46 27.87
C ARG A 245 -5.84 -12.53 26.87
N GLN A 246 -5.11 -13.64 26.86
CA GLN A 246 -4.01 -13.81 25.90
C GLN A 246 -4.48 -13.75 24.44
N TYR A 247 -5.66 -14.29 24.15
CA TYR A 247 -6.25 -14.21 22.82
C TYR A 247 -6.66 -12.77 22.46
N THR A 248 -7.32 -12.04 23.36
CA THR A 248 -7.73 -10.66 23.11
C THR A 248 -6.54 -9.74 22.90
N ASP A 249 -5.51 -9.85 23.73
CA ASP A 249 -4.31 -9.01 23.66
C ASP A 249 -3.55 -9.25 22.34
N MET A 250 -3.44 -10.52 21.90
CA MET A 250 -2.80 -10.86 20.62
C MET A 250 -3.59 -10.31 19.43
N MET A 251 -4.92 -10.35 19.48
CA MET A 251 -5.77 -9.84 18.41
C MET A 251 -5.73 -8.31 18.33
N GLU A 252 -5.68 -7.63 19.47
CA GLU A 252 -5.53 -6.17 19.54
C GLU A 252 -4.18 -5.73 18.94
N GLN A 253 -3.08 -6.38 19.33
CA GLN A 253 -1.75 -6.10 18.76
C GLN A 253 -1.70 -6.33 17.24
N GLN A 254 -2.35 -7.38 16.74
CA GLN A 254 -2.42 -7.62 15.29
C GLN A 254 -3.22 -6.54 14.57
N GLN A 255 -4.30 -6.05 15.17
CA GLN A 255 -5.11 -4.98 14.60
C GLN A 255 -4.32 -3.66 14.58
N GLU A 256 -3.66 -3.30 15.69
CA GLU A 256 -2.81 -2.12 15.76
C GLU A 256 -1.68 -2.14 14.73
N GLN A 257 -1.05 -3.31 14.53
CA GLN A 257 -0.02 -3.47 13.49
C GLN A 257 -0.58 -3.26 12.08
N LYS A 258 -1.78 -3.79 11.79
CA LYS A 258 -2.44 -3.58 10.50
C LYS A 258 -2.81 -2.12 10.28
N ASP A 259 -3.43 -1.49 11.28
CA ASP A 259 -3.80 -0.09 11.21
C ASP A 259 -2.57 0.81 11.03
N THR A 260 -1.46 0.47 11.69
CA THR A 260 -0.19 1.19 11.53
C THR A 260 0.38 1.00 10.12
N LEU A 261 0.37 -0.22 9.60
CA LEU A 261 0.84 -0.51 8.23
C LEU A 261 -0.03 0.19 7.19
N GLU A 262 -1.35 0.20 7.35
CA GLU A 262 -2.27 0.91 6.46
C GLU A 262 -2.07 2.43 6.52
N ARG A 263 -1.81 3.01 7.70
CA ARG A 263 -1.45 4.44 7.82
C ARG A 263 -0.12 4.75 7.14
N GLN A 264 0.88 3.90 7.30
CA GLN A 264 2.17 4.07 6.61
C GLN A 264 2.03 3.96 5.10
N GLN A 265 1.23 3.00 4.61
CA GLN A 265 0.96 2.85 3.18
C GLN A 265 0.21 4.07 2.62
N LYS A 266 -0.82 4.57 3.32
CA LYS A 266 -1.53 5.78 2.92
C LYS A 266 -0.63 7.01 2.92
N ALA A 267 0.20 7.18 3.95
CA ALA A 267 1.17 8.27 4.01
C ALA A 267 2.19 8.19 2.87
N ALA A 268 2.71 7.01 2.57
CA ALA A 268 3.64 6.79 1.45
C ALA A 268 2.97 7.02 0.09
N GLU A 269 1.70 6.65 -0.07
CA GLU A 269 0.92 6.92 -1.28
C GLU A 269 0.62 8.42 -1.44
N GLU A 270 0.29 9.12 -0.36
CA GLU A 270 0.12 10.58 -0.36
C GLU A 270 1.44 11.31 -0.66
N GLU A 271 2.56 10.85 -0.10
CA GLU A 271 3.89 11.39 -0.47
C GLU A 271 4.23 11.13 -1.93
N ARG A 272 3.92 9.94 -2.46
CA ARG A 272 4.09 9.63 -3.88
C ARG A 272 3.26 10.55 -4.76
N LYS A 273 1.97 10.73 -4.43
CA LYS A 273 1.09 11.67 -5.16
C LYS A 273 1.61 13.10 -5.10
N LYS A 274 2.10 13.56 -3.94
CA LYS A 274 2.74 14.88 -3.82
C LYS A 274 4.03 15.02 -4.63
N LYS A 275 4.83 13.95 -4.75
CA LYS A 275 6.05 13.93 -5.58
C LYS A 275 5.71 13.93 -7.08
N GLU A 276 4.69 13.16 -7.47
CA GLU A 276 4.16 13.13 -8.84
C GLU A 276 3.52 14.48 -9.23
N GLU A 277 2.76 15.12 -8.33
CA GLU A 277 2.18 16.46 -8.54
C GLU A 277 3.24 17.56 -8.64
N LYS A 278 4.39 17.41 -7.97
CA LYS A 278 5.53 18.35 -8.07
C LYS A 278 6.45 18.09 -9.26
N GLY A 279 6.15 17.12 -10.13
CA GLY A 279 6.95 16.83 -11.31
C GLY A 279 8.35 16.24 -11.04
N LEU A 280 8.68 15.82 -9.80
CA LEU A 280 9.91 15.08 -9.50
C LEU A 280 9.75 13.61 -9.94
N THR A 281 9.61 13.39 -11.25
CA THR A 281 9.71 12.06 -11.82
C THR A 281 11.17 11.58 -11.66
N PRO A 282 11.40 10.26 -11.44
CA PRO A 282 12.75 9.71 -11.40
C PRO A 282 13.61 10.06 -12.63
N GLU A 283 12.95 10.31 -13.77
CA GLU A 283 13.55 10.75 -15.03
C GLU A 283 14.18 12.14 -14.93
N VAL A 284 13.53 13.12 -14.29
CA VAL A 284 14.10 14.47 -14.09
C VAL A 284 15.37 14.39 -13.24
N GLN A 285 15.33 13.57 -12.19
CA GLN A 285 16.43 13.43 -11.25
C GLN A 285 17.66 12.78 -11.90
N GLU A 286 17.47 11.75 -12.73
CA GLU A 286 18.56 11.14 -13.51
C GLU A 286 19.19 12.13 -14.49
N ILE A 287 18.38 12.99 -15.12
CA ILE A 287 18.88 13.95 -16.10
C ILE A 287 19.68 15.07 -15.41
N VAL A 288 19.23 15.54 -14.25
CA VAL A 288 19.95 16.54 -13.44
C VAL A 288 21.29 15.99 -12.94
N GLU A 289 21.30 14.78 -12.39
CA GLU A 289 22.54 14.12 -11.92
C GLU A 289 23.55 13.94 -13.06
N ALA A 290 23.09 13.56 -14.25
CA ALA A 290 23.94 13.48 -15.43
C ALA A 290 24.41 14.86 -15.92
N GLY A 291 23.59 15.91 -15.71
CA GLY A 291 23.93 17.30 -16.02
C GLY A 291 25.11 17.83 -15.21
N GLU A 292 25.13 17.54 -13.91
CA GLU A 292 26.24 17.91 -13.01
C GLU A 292 27.59 17.33 -13.48
N GLU A 293 27.60 16.14 -14.10
CA GLU A 293 28.81 15.57 -14.67
C GLU A 293 29.36 16.41 -15.83
N TYR A 294 28.50 16.98 -16.68
CA TYR A 294 28.93 17.85 -17.76
C TYR A 294 29.45 19.20 -17.26
N ILE A 295 28.81 19.79 -16.25
CA ILE A 295 29.29 21.02 -15.60
C ILE A 295 30.71 20.80 -15.06
N ARG A 296 30.92 19.68 -14.35
CA ARG A 296 32.26 19.30 -13.86
C ARG A 296 33.29 19.19 -14.98
N LYS A 297 32.96 18.55 -16.11
CA LYS A 297 33.88 18.43 -17.26
C LYS A 297 34.22 19.79 -17.87
N ILE A 298 33.23 20.69 -17.99
CA ILE A 298 33.45 22.05 -18.50
C ILE A 298 34.40 22.82 -17.55
N HIS A 299 34.20 22.68 -16.24
CA HIS A 299 35.07 23.28 -15.23
C HIS A 299 36.50 22.74 -15.31
N GLU A 300 36.66 21.42 -15.39
CA GLU A 300 37.97 20.76 -15.53
C GLU A 300 38.71 21.20 -16.81
N SER A 301 38.00 21.34 -17.93
CA SER A 301 38.58 21.88 -19.17
C SER A 301 38.98 23.35 -19.03
N ASN A 302 38.20 24.17 -18.32
CA ASN A 302 38.55 25.57 -18.05
C ASN A 302 39.87 25.68 -17.26
N ASP A 303 40.04 24.85 -16.24
CA ASP A 303 41.26 24.79 -15.43
C ASP A 303 42.49 24.31 -16.24
N ALA A 304 42.26 23.44 -17.23
CA ALA A 304 43.31 22.88 -18.08
C ALA A 304 43.77 23.82 -19.21
N ILE A 305 42.94 24.78 -19.61
CA ILE A 305 43.19 25.69 -20.74
C ILE A 305 43.73 27.05 -20.24
N PRO A 306 45.00 27.38 -20.50
CA PRO A 306 45.57 28.67 -20.12
C PRO A 306 45.12 29.79 -21.07
N GLY A 307 44.54 30.85 -20.51
CA GLY A 307 44.23 32.09 -21.25
C GLY A 307 43.03 32.83 -20.68
N GLU A 308 43.17 34.13 -20.44
CA GLU A 308 42.13 34.93 -19.77
C GLU A 308 40.85 35.06 -20.62
N GLU A 309 40.99 35.29 -21.92
CA GLU A 309 39.84 35.48 -22.82
C GLU A 309 39.02 34.19 -23.02
N ILE A 310 39.70 33.07 -23.25
CA ILE A 310 39.05 31.76 -23.41
C ILE A 310 38.44 31.30 -22.09
N SER A 311 39.14 31.47 -20.96
CA SER A 311 38.62 31.10 -19.65
C SER A 311 37.37 31.89 -19.28
N ALA A 312 37.30 33.19 -19.62
CA ALA A 312 36.10 33.99 -19.44
C ALA A 312 34.90 33.46 -20.25
N LYS A 313 35.14 32.99 -21.48
CA LYS A 313 34.10 32.38 -22.34
C LYS A 313 33.60 31.06 -21.75
N ILE A 314 34.49 30.21 -21.26
CA ILE A 314 34.14 28.91 -20.66
C ILE A 314 33.40 29.11 -19.33
N SER A 315 33.87 30.03 -18.49
CA SER A 315 33.22 30.35 -17.21
C SER A 315 31.80 30.90 -17.41
N ARG A 316 31.59 31.73 -18.44
CA ARG A 316 30.25 32.20 -18.82
C ARG A 316 29.35 31.03 -19.22
N MET A 317 29.89 30.07 -19.97
CA MET A 317 29.17 28.89 -20.41
C MET A 317 28.75 28.01 -19.24
N GLU A 318 29.69 27.72 -18.34
CA GLU A 318 29.44 26.96 -17.11
C GLU A 318 28.29 27.58 -16.30
N MET A 319 28.34 28.90 -16.06
CA MET A 319 27.28 29.63 -15.35
C MET A 319 25.91 29.60 -16.05
N LEU A 320 25.89 29.65 -17.39
CA LEU A 320 24.64 29.53 -18.16
C LEU A 320 24.06 28.12 -18.06
N VAL A 321 24.90 27.09 -18.16
CA VAL A 321 24.50 25.69 -18.04
C VAL A 321 23.97 25.39 -16.64
N ASP A 322 24.66 25.85 -15.60
CA ASP A 322 24.26 25.72 -14.20
C ASP A 322 22.84 26.30 -13.95
N LYS A 323 22.62 27.54 -14.39
CA LYS A 323 21.30 28.19 -14.30
C LYS A 323 20.20 27.50 -15.10
N ILE A 324 20.54 26.85 -16.22
CA ILE A 324 19.57 26.07 -16.99
C ILE A 324 19.12 24.85 -16.17
N PHE A 325 20.04 24.16 -15.48
CA PHE A 325 19.70 23.02 -14.63
C PHE A 325 18.93 23.44 -13.37
N ASP A 326 19.35 24.51 -12.68
CA ASP A 326 18.58 25.10 -11.56
C ASP A 326 17.12 25.35 -11.97
N ARG A 327 16.92 25.90 -13.17
CA ARG A 327 15.60 26.24 -13.66
C ARG A 327 14.72 25.03 -13.95
N VAL A 328 15.33 23.94 -14.42
CA VAL A 328 14.63 22.66 -14.65
C VAL A 328 14.20 22.02 -13.35
N GLU A 329 15.04 22.08 -12.31
CA GLU A 329 14.67 21.57 -10.99
C GLU A 329 13.44 22.28 -10.42
N GLU A 330 13.35 23.59 -10.68
CA GLU A 330 12.19 24.40 -10.29
C GLU A 330 10.93 24.11 -11.13
N ASN A 331 11.09 23.87 -12.45
CA ASN A 331 9.99 23.71 -13.41
C ASN A 331 10.16 22.46 -14.32
N PRO A 332 9.72 21.27 -13.87
CA PRO A 332 9.88 20.00 -14.59
C PRO A 332 9.11 19.86 -15.92
N GLU A 333 8.27 20.83 -16.29
CA GLU A 333 7.57 20.85 -17.57
C GLU A 333 8.48 21.12 -18.77
N THR A 334 9.70 21.60 -18.53
CA THR A 334 10.72 21.96 -19.55
C THR A 334 11.66 20.79 -19.92
N VAL A 335 11.43 19.58 -19.41
CA VAL A 335 12.30 18.38 -19.57
C VAL A 335 12.54 17.98 -21.03
N GLY A 336 11.60 18.27 -21.94
CA GLY A 336 11.78 17.96 -23.36
C GLY A 336 12.97 18.69 -24.01
N ASP A 337 13.27 19.90 -23.55
CA ASP A 337 14.41 20.69 -24.04
C ASP A 337 15.73 20.26 -23.37
N LEU A 338 15.65 19.73 -22.15
CA LEU A 338 16.77 19.20 -21.38
C LEU A 338 17.40 17.94 -22.00
N HIS A 339 16.59 17.03 -22.53
CA HIS A 339 17.11 15.82 -23.19
C HIS A 339 18.00 16.17 -24.40
N ARG A 340 17.76 17.31 -25.05
CA ARG A 340 18.57 17.80 -26.17
C ARG A 340 19.87 18.46 -25.70
N LEU A 341 19.80 19.26 -24.64
CA LEU A 341 20.98 19.79 -23.93
C LEU A 341 21.96 18.68 -23.58
N MET A 342 21.43 17.60 -23.00
CA MET A 342 22.21 16.47 -22.52
C MET A 342 22.81 15.59 -23.62
N ASN A 343 22.05 15.29 -24.67
CA ASN A 343 22.49 14.31 -25.68
C ASN A 343 23.25 14.92 -26.87
N TYR A 344 23.13 16.23 -27.08
CA TYR A 344 23.65 16.88 -28.28
C TYR A 344 24.52 18.10 -27.96
N TYR A 345 24.12 18.98 -27.05
CA TYR A 345 24.81 20.26 -26.86
C TYR A 345 25.98 20.19 -25.88
N LEU A 346 25.79 19.62 -24.68
CA LEU A 346 26.86 19.47 -23.69
C LEU A 346 27.98 18.52 -24.12
N PRO A 347 27.71 17.33 -24.71
CA PRO A 347 28.78 16.45 -25.19
C PRO A 347 29.63 17.10 -26.28
N THR A 348 28.99 17.88 -27.16
CA THR A 348 29.67 18.57 -28.25
C THR A 348 30.51 19.74 -27.74
N THR A 349 30.02 20.44 -26.73
CA THR A 349 30.75 21.50 -26.04
C THR A 349 32.03 20.94 -25.39
N VAL A 350 31.92 19.86 -24.63
CA VAL A 350 33.07 19.20 -24.01
C VAL A 350 34.10 18.78 -25.07
N LYS A 351 33.67 18.18 -26.19
CA LYS A 351 34.57 17.81 -27.28
C LYS A 351 35.33 19.00 -27.88
N LEU A 352 34.69 20.17 -28.01
CA LEU A 352 35.35 21.38 -28.50
C LEU A 352 36.41 21.89 -27.52
N LEU A 353 36.12 21.82 -26.21
CA LEU A 353 37.07 22.20 -25.17
C LEU A 353 38.25 21.22 -25.12
N GLU A 354 38.00 19.91 -25.18
CA GLU A 354 39.04 18.88 -25.26
C GLU A 354 39.93 19.06 -26.50
N ALA A 355 39.35 19.37 -27.67
CA ALA A 355 40.11 19.66 -28.88
C ALA A 355 40.97 20.93 -28.74
N TYR A 356 40.44 21.98 -28.11
CA TYR A 356 41.21 23.20 -27.82
C TYR A 356 42.39 22.91 -26.89
N GLU A 357 42.15 22.14 -25.81
CA GLU A 357 43.18 21.70 -24.86
C GLU A 357 44.28 20.88 -25.54
N GLU A 358 43.92 19.98 -26.47
CA GLU A 358 44.88 19.18 -27.24
C GLU A 358 45.73 20.04 -28.18
N LEU A 359 45.12 21.02 -28.85
CA LEU A 359 45.82 21.99 -29.71
C LEU A 359 46.76 22.88 -28.89
N ASP A 360 46.36 23.28 -27.68
CA ASP A 360 47.18 24.11 -26.79
C ASP A 360 48.42 23.37 -26.25
N ARG A 361 48.28 22.06 -25.97
CA ARG A 361 49.39 21.20 -25.51
C ARG A 361 50.47 20.96 -26.56
N GLN A 362 50.22 21.27 -27.83
CA GLN A 362 51.21 21.04 -28.88
C GLN A 362 52.45 21.94 -28.68
N PRO A 363 53.68 21.38 -28.71
CA PRO A 363 54.90 22.13 -28.45
C PRO A 363 55.24 23.15 -29.56
N ILE A 364 54.66 22.97 -30.76
CA ILE A 364 54.87 23.86 -31.92
C ILE A 364 53.52 24.45 -32.31
N GLN A 365 53.36 25.74 -32.08
CA GLN A 365 52.15 26.50 -32.41
C GLN A 365 52.26 27.06 -33.84
N GLY A 366 52.00 26.20 -34.83
CA GLY A 366 51.98 26.61 -36.25
C GLY A 366 50.70 27.38 -36.63
N ASP A 367 50.70 28.03 -37.78
CA ASP A 367 49.58 28.88 -38.25
C ASP A 367 48.22 28.15 -38.24
N ASN A 368 48.19 26.88 -38.63
CA ASN A 368 46.96 26.06 -38.64
C ASN A 368 46.43 25.77 -37.22
N ILE A 369 47.30 25.64 -36.22
CA ILE A 369 46.89 25.41 -34.83
C ILE A 369 46.29 26.69 -34.26
N LEU A 370 46.97 27.82 -34.49
CA LEU A 370 46.49 29.13 -34.05
C LEU A 370 45.14 29.50 -34.70
N SER A 371 44.96 29.23 -35.99
CA SER A 371 43.68 29.47 -36.67
C SER A 371 42.58 28.56 -36.15
N SER A 372 42.88 27.29 -35.88
CA SER A 372 41.90 26.33 -35.35
C SER A 372 41.45 26.70 -33.95
N LYS A 373 42.37 27.16 -33.10
CA LYS A 373 42.06 27.69 -31.77
C LYS A 373 41.13 28.90 -31.85
N ASP A 374 41.44 29.88 -32.70
CA ASP A 374 40.60 31.07 -32.92
C ASP A 374 39.19 30.71 -33.43
N GLU A 375 39.06 29.68 -34.26
CA GLU A 375 37.76 29.21 -34.73
C GLU A 375 36.94 28.49 -33.68
N ILE A 376 37.60 27.73 -32.80
CA ILE A 376 36.95 27.14 -31.62
C ILE A 376 36.48 28.26 -30.67
N GLU A 377 37.29 29.28 -30.42
CA GLU A 377 36.92 30.42 -29.56
C GLU A 377 35.67 31.15 -30.08
N LYS A 378 35.62 31.44 -31.38
CA LYS A 378 34.44 32.04 -32.02
C LYS A 378 33.21 31.13 -31.95
N THR A 379 33.42 29.83 -32.02
CA THR A 379 32.36 28.84 -31.87
C THR A 379 31.81 28.84 -30.44
N LEU A 380 32.67 28.95 -29.43
CA LEU A 380 32.26 29.05 -28.01
C LEU A 380 31.47 30.33 -27.73
N ASP A 381 31.83 31.46 -28.35
CA ASP A 381 31.01 32.70 -28.27
C ASP A 381 29.60 32.47 -28.79
N THR A 382 29.50 31.75 -29.91
CA THR A 382 28.22 31.44 -30.54
C THR A 382 27.38 30.49 -29.68
N LEU A 383 28.01 29.49 -29.06
CA LEU A 383 27.35 28.58 -28.12
C LEU A 383 26.87 29.30 -26.86
N ASN A 384 27.65 30.25 -26.32
CA ASN A 384 27.24 31.07 -25.18
C ASN A 384 25.96 31.86 -25.48
N VAL A 385 25.86 32.46 -26.67
CA VAL A 385 24.63 33.17 -27.09
C VAL A 385 23.45 32.21 -27.23
N ALA A 386 23.69 30.98 -27.71
CA ALA A 386 22.64 29.97 -27.84
C ALA A 386 22.13 29.50 -26.46
N PHE A 387 23.02 29.25 -25.50
CA PHE A 387 22.64 28.88 -24.13
C PHE A 387 21.91 30.01 -23.40
N GLU A 388 22.33 31.27 -23.60
CA GLU A 388 21.63 32.44 -23.05
C GLU A 388 20.19 32.53 -23.58
N LYS A 389 19.99 32.37 -24.90
CA LYS A 389 18.64 32.34 -25.50
C LYS A 389 17.80 31.17 -25.00
N LEU A 390 18.41 30.01 -24.79
CA LEU A 390 17.72 28.83 -24.25
C LEU A 390 17.25 29.11 -22.82
N LEU A 391 18.11 29.67 -21.98
CA LEU A 391 17.76 30.05 -20.61
C LEU A 391 16.65 31.11 -20.59
N ASP A 392 16.75 32.15 -21.42
CA ASP A 392 15.72 33.20 -21.53
C ASP A 392 14.35 32.64 -21.93
N ALA A 393 14.31 31.68 -22.86
CA ALA A 393 13.07 31.03 -23.26
C ALA A 393 12.39 30.30 -22.10
N MET A 394 13.17 29.66 -21.21
CA MET A 394 12.64 28.99 -20.01
C MET A 394 12.07 29.96 -18.97
N PHE A 395 12.42 31.25 -19.02
CA PHE A 395 11.82 32.29 -18.19
C PHE A 395 10.59 32.94 -18.83
N GLN A 396 10.43 32.88 -20.15
CA GLN A 396 9.30 33.52 -20.85
C GLN A 396 7.95 32.88 -20.49
N ASP A 397 7.85 31.56 -20.36
CA ASP A 397 6.60 30.89 -19.98
C ASP A 397 6.10 31.35 -18.60
N THR A 398 7.01 31.48 -17.63
CA THR A 398 6.67 32.01 -16.30
C THR A 398 6.34 33.51 -16.31
N ALA A 399 6.98 34.30 -17.17
CA ALA A 399 6.65 35.71 -17.33
C ALA A 399 5.24 35.92 -17.93
N TRP A 400 4.80 35.03 -18.83
CA TRP A 400 3.45 35.04 -19.40
C TRP A 400 2.38 34.58 -18.40
N ASP A 401 2.63 33.54 -17.62
CA ASP A 401 1.72 33.09 -16.57
C ASP A 401 1.53 34.19 -15.51
N VAL A 402 2.62 34.80 -15.05
CA VAL A 402 2.56 35.96 -14.14
C VAL A 402 1.85 37.15 -14.78
N ALA A 403 2.07 37.44 -16.06
CA ALA A 403 1.35 38.51 -16.75
C ALA A 403 -0.15 38.21 -16.88
N SER A 404 -0.52 36.95 -17.08
CA SER A 404 -1.91 36.50 -17.13
C SER A 404 -2.57 36.61 -15.75
N ASP A 405 -1.87 36.20 -14.69
CA ASP A 405 -2.31 36.34 -13.30
C ASP A 405 -2.44 37.80 -12.90
N ILE A 406 -1.50 38.66 -13.30
CA ILE A 406 -1.57 40.12 -13.11
C ILE A 406 -2.75 40.71 -13.89
N SER A 407 -3.03 40.23 -15.10
CA SER A 407 -4.18 40.67 -15.90
C SER A 407 -5.51 40.27 -15.27
N VAL A 408 -5.59 39.06 -14.72
CA VAL A 408 -6.74 38.55 -13.97
C VAL A 408 -6.91 39.32 -12.65
N LEU A 409 -5.83 39.55 -11.90
CA LEU A 409 -5.81 40.41 -10.70
C LEU A 409 -6.27 41.83 -11.03
N LYS A 410 -5.76 42.43 -12.11
CA LYS A 410 -6.17 43.76 -12.58
C LYS A 410 -7.65 43.79 -12.95
N THR A 411 -8.17 42.71 -13.55
CA THR A 411 -9.58 42.58 -13.88
C THR A 411 -10.46 42.42 -12.63
N MET A 412 -10.02 41.63 -11.64
CA MET A 412 -10.71 41.51 -10.35
C MET A 412 -10.71 42.83 -9.57
N LEU A 413 -9.57 43.51 -9.49
CA LEU A 413 -9.44 44.85 -8.87
C LEU A 413 -10.29 45.90 -9.61
N ALA A 414 -10.42 45.79 -10.94
CA ALA A 414 -11.30 46.66 -11.73
C ALA A 414 -12.78 46.41 -11.46
N GLN A 415 -13.19 45.16 -11.29
CA GLN A 415 -14.55 44.79 -10.90
C GLN A 415 -14.90 45.24 -9.48
N GLU A 416 -13.92 45.29 -8.58
CA GLU A 416 -14.06 45.84 -7.23
C GLU A 416 -13.92 47.36 -7.17
N GLY A 417 -13.70 48.04 -8.31
CA GLY A 417 -13.65 49.50 -8.41
C GLY A 417 -12.34 50.13 -7.94
N LEU A 418 -11.27 49.34 -7.80
CA LEU A 418 -9.98 49.73 -7.21
C LEU A 418 -8.89 50.04 -8.26
N THR A 419 -9.23 50.12 -9.54
CA THR A 419 -8.31 50.49 -10.64
C THR A 419 -8.69 51.82 -11.30
N GLU A 420 -7.70 52.54 -11.85
CA GLU A 420 -7.78 53.94 -12.28
C GLU A 420 -8.89 54.31 -13.28
N ASP A 421 -9.44 53.36 -14.06
CA ASP A 421 -10.57 53.64 -14.96
C ASP A 421 -11.91 53.84 -14.21
N GLY A 422 -12.00 53.43 -12.94
CA GLY A 422 -13.10 53.78 -12.02
C GLY A 422 -12.93 55.15 -11.34
N LEU A 423 -11.73 55.75 -11.43
CA LEU A 423 -11.37 57.03 -10.79
C LEU A 423 -11.46 58.24 -11.73
N LYS A 424 -11.76 58.03 -13.02
CA LYS A 424 -12.19 59.11 -13.93
C LYS A 424 -13.71 59.15 -14.00
N LYS A 425 -14.33 59.78 -13.01
CA LYS A 425 -15.68 60.30 -13.10
C LYS A 425 -15.72 61.75 -12.67
#